data_AF-E2XBC4-F1
#
_entry.id   AF-E2XBC4-F1
#
_cell.length_a   1.000
_cell.length_b   1.000
_cell.length_c   1.000
_cell.angle_alpha   90.00
_cell.angle_beta   90.00
_cell.angle_gamma   90.00
#
_symmetry.space_group_name_H-M   'P 1'
#
loop_
_entity.id
_entity.type
_entity.pdbx_description
1 polymer ?
#
loop_
_entity_poly.entity_id
_entity_poly.type
_entity_poly.pdbx_seq_one_letter_code
_entity_poly.pdbx_strand_id
1 'polypeptide(L)' 'MINWNGKSVKLPPLKMCIFAGTNPFHRHQQINRIIEDWRKLETVIAIDNQ' A
#
# COMPACT_ATOMS: atom_id res chain seq x y z
N MET A 1 -2.16 7.45 -12.99
CA MET A 1 -0.96 7.46 -13.86
C MET A 1 0.16 8.07 -13.05
N ILE A 2 1.36 7.50 -13.10
CA ILE A 2 2.56 8.08 -12.49
C ILE A 2 3.50 8.56 -13.59
N ASN A 3 4.24 9.64 -13.34
CA ASN A 3 5.34 10.04 -14.21
C ASN A 3 6.57 9.24 -13.80
N TRP A 4 7.07 8.40 -14.70
CA TRP A 4 8.26 7.59 -14.52
C TRP A 4 9.22 7.83 -15.68
N ASN A 5 10.35 8.48 -15.41
CA ASN A 5 11.38 8.81 -16.41
C ASN A 5 10.82 9.49 -17.67
N GLY A 6 9.91 10.45 -17.49
CA GLY A 6 9.28 11.19 -18.59
C GLY A 6 8.18 10.42 -19.32
N LYS A 7 7.84 9.21 -18.87
CA LYS A 7 6.74 8.40 -19.42
C LYS A 7 5.59 8.33 -18.42
N SER A 8 4.37 8.42 -18.95
CA SER A 8 3.16 8.23 -18.15
C SER A 8 2.85 6.74 -18.04
N VAL A 9 2.96 6.18 -16.83
CA VAL A 9 2.77 4.74 -16.57
C VAL A 9 1.49 4.52 -15.76
N LYS A 10 0.67 3.56 -16.18
CA LYS A 10 -0.48 3.08 -15.39
C LYS A 10 -0.03 1.89 -14.54
N LEU A 11 -0.06 2.05 -13.23
CA LEU A 11 0.14 0.93 -12.32
C LEU A 11 -1.10 0.02 -12.31
N PRO A 12 -0.94 -1.30 -12.12
CA PRO A 12 -2.07 -2.19 -11.95
C PRO A 12 -2.88 -1.79 -10.69
N PRO A 13 -4.20 -2.02 -10.69
CA PRO A 13 -4.99 -1.83 -9.48
C PRO A 13 -4.55 -2.82 -8.40
N LEU A 14 -4.33 -2.32 -7.19
CA LEU A 14 -4.07 -3.14 -6.01
C LEU A 14 -5.40 -3.45 -5.33
N LYS A 15 -5.68 -4.74 -5.12
CA LYS A 15 -6.89 -5.23 -4.43
C LYS A 15 -6.58 -5.92 -3.11
N MET A 16 -5.39 -6.51 -2.99
CA MET A 16 -5.01 -7.29 -1.81
C MET A 16 -3.56 -7.05 -1.42
N CYS A 17 -3.31 -7.01 -0.11
CA CYS A 17 -1.96 -6.97 0.46
C CYS A 17 -1.81 -8.00 1.59
N ILE A 18 -0.60 -8.58 1.69
CA ILE A 18 -0.19 -9.45 2.81
C ILE A 18 1.05 -8.83 3.44
N PHE A 19 0.99 -8.59 4.75
CA PHE A 19 2.10 -8.06 5.54
C PHE A 19 2.50 -9.11 6.58
N ALA A 20 3.78 -9.47 6.66
CA ALA A 20 4.29 -10.43 7.62
C ALA A 20 5.44 -9.81 8.42
N GLY A 21 5.32 -9.75 9.75
CA GLY A 21 6.33 -9.21 10.66
C GLY A 21 6.70 -7.73 10.43
N THR A 22 5.77 -6.94 9.89
CA THR A 22 5.99 -5.53 9.59
C THR A 22 4.74 -4.68 9.81
N ASN A 23 4.96 -3.46 10.29
CA ASN A 23 3.90 -2.45 10.43
C ASN A 23 4.10 -1.32 9.39
N PRO A 24 3.33 -1.32 8.28
CA PRO A 24 3.43 -0.29 7.25
C PRO A 24 2.99 1.10 7.75
N PHE A 25 2.12 1.18 8.77
CA PHE A 25 1.66 2.46 9.33
C PHE A 25 2.73 3.16 10.16
N HIS A 26 3.70 2.42 10.71
CA HIS A 26 4.83 3.01 11.41
C HIS A 26 5.97 3.39 10.45
N ARG A 27 6.21 2.58 9.40
CA ARG A 27 7.36 2.76 8.51
C ARG A 27 7.14 3.74 7.37
N HIS A 28 5.90 3.98 6.95
CA HIS A 28 5.64 4.81 5.78
C HIS A 28 5.53 6.29 6.14
N GLN A 29 6.16 7.14 5.33
CA GLN A 29 6.26 8.57 5.58
C GLN A 29 4.92 9.31 5.41
N GLN A 30 4.06 8.86 4.49
CA GLN A 30 2.77 9.50 4.18
C GLN A 30 1.61 8.69 4.77
N ILE A 31 1.47 8.72 6.09
CA ILE A 31 0.50 7.88 6.82
C ILE A 31 -0.94 8.12 6.37
N ASN A 32 -1.37 9.38 6.22
CA ASN A 32 -2.73 9.71 5.80
C ASN A 32 -3.07 9.12 4.42
N ARG A 33 -2.10 9.15 3.50
CA ARG A 33 -2.26 8.57 2.17
C ARG A 33 -2.38 7.06 2.22
N ILE A 34 -1.58 6.40 3.07
CA ILE A 34 -1.76 4.97 3.30
C ILE A 34 -3.15 4.67 3.85
N ILE A 35 -3.66 5.43 4.82
CA ILE A 35 -4.99 5.19 5.40
C ILE A 35 -6.08 5.29 4.32
N GLU A 36 -6.00 6.29 3.44
CA GLU A 36 -6.93 6.45 2.32
C GLU A 36 -6.87 5.27 1.34
N ASP A 37 -5.66 4.85 0.95
CA ASP A 37 -5.47 3.76 -0.01
C ASP A 37 -5.77 2.39 0.60
N TRP A 38 -5.54 2.21 1.91
CA TRP A 38 -5.86 0.98 2.65
C TRP A 38 -7.35 0.67 2.62
N ARG A 39 -8.21 1.70 2.66
CA ARG A 39 -9.67 1.56 2.54
C ARG A 39 -10.13 1.13 1.15
N LYS A 40 -9.28 1.25 0.13
CA LYS A 40 -9.59 0.84 -1.25
C LYS A 40 -9.22 -0.62 -1.51
N LEU A 41 -8.43 -1.25 -0.65
CA LEU A 41 -8.10 -2.67 -0.74
C LEU A 41 -9.33 -3.49 -0.36
N GLU A 42 -9.57 -4.56 -1.12
CA GLU A 42 -10.65 -5.52 -0.87
C GLU A 42 -10.26 -6.48 0.27
N THR A 43 -8.96 -6.76 0.44
CA THR A 43 -8.48 -7.70 1.45
C THR A 43 -7.10 -7.30 1.95
N VAL A 44 -6.90 -7.31 3.26
CA VAL A 44 -5.58 -7.14 3.86
C VAL A 44 -5.36 -8.21 4.92
N ILE A 45 -4.24 -8.93 4.80
CA ILE A 45 -3.81 -9.93 5.78
C ILE A 45 -2.57 -9.38 6.48
N ALA A 46 -2.61 -9.35 7.81
CA ALA A 46 -1.45 -9.06 8.64
C ALA A 46 -1.11 -10.32 9.45
N ILE A 47 0.12 -10.80 9.30
CA ILE A 47 0.69 -11.91 10.05
C ILE A 47 1.73 -11.30 10.98
N ASP A 48 1.44 -11.29 12.27
CA ASP A 48 2.34 -10.79 13.29
C ASP A 48 2.43 -11.80 14.43
N ASN A 49 3.51 -11.74 15.19
CA ASN A 49 3.78 -12.64 16.32
C ASN A 49 3.52 -11.99 17.69
N GLN A 50 2.82 -10.84 17.70
CA GLN A 50 2.45 -10.13 18.93
C GLN A 50 1.64 -11.01 19.88
#